data_AF-A0A942N4L7-F1
#
_entry.id   AF-A0A942N4L7-F1
#
_cell.length_a   1.000
_cell.length_b   1.000
_cell.length_c   1.000
_cell.angle_alpha   90.00
_cell.angle_beta   90.00
_cell.angle_gamma   90.00
#
_symmetry.space_group_name_H-M   'P 1'
#
loop_
_entity.id
_entity.type
_entity.pdbx_description
1 polymer ?
#
loop_
_entity_poly.entity_id
_entity_poly.type
_entity_poly.pdbx_seq_one_letter_code
_entity_poly.pdbx_strand_id
1 'polypeptide(L)'
;MISRRNFLKIAGLSTVAVGAGFTTGKLIGANKSVYYAVHGFIPVDEQIISQLVAAFKNKVKSNSIPAVIADSKIGELINRFDMQSRKNSFSNNGNIIYRLKRLDKQVDSDIIISDDNNSVFSLNDLNHSLTSLRSELKHRKAEFFFTAEYKESDLLSSLFNSNKKEIVIENEKGLVDRISLDKNYSNILIDGPQGKTGLKIENGIAQVHTSRCRHGICKHSIASASGNIIACAPNKVLIKVV
;
A
#
# COMPACT_ATOMS: atom_id res chain seq x y z
N MET A 1 -45.00 26.39 14.97
CA MET A 1 -44.54 27.21 13.81
C MET A 1 -43.28 27.95 14.20
N ILE A 2 -42.12 27.57 13.67
CA ILE A 2 -40.86 28.27 13.96
C ILE A 2 -40.85 29.59 13.17
N SER A 3 -40.66 30.71 13.88
CA SER A 3 -40.59 32.06 13.31
C SER A 3 -39.42 32.19 12.33
N ARG A 4 -39.64 32.91 11.21
CA ARG A 4 -38.62 33.25 10.19
C ARG A 4 -37.31 33.78 10.78
N ARG A 5 -37.36 34.42 11.96
CA ARG A 5 -36.19 34.96 12.66
C ARG A 5 -35.34 33.89 13.36
N ASN A 6 -35.93 32.76 13.77
CA ASN A 6 -35.22 31.61 14.32
C ASN A 6 -34.67 30.70 13.22
N PHE A 7 -35.35 30.62 12.06
CA PHE A 7 -34.83 29.89 10.90
C PHE A 7 -33.54 30.54 10.35
N LEU A 8 -33.47 31.88 10.30
CA LEU A 8 -32.26 32.60 9.88
C LEU A 8 -31.07 32.46 10.84
N LYS A 9 -31.31 32.28 12.14
CA LYS A 9 -30.24 31.99 13.12
C LYS A 9 -29.70 30.57 12.99
N ILE A 10 -30.55 29.62 12.61
CA ILE A 10 -30.15 28.22 12.35
C ILE A 10 -29.50 28.09 10.96
N ALA A 11 -29.99 28.82 9.95
CA ALA A 11 -29.40 28.91 8.62
C ALA A 11 -28.04 29.63 8.62
N GLY A 12 -27.83 30.57 9.55
CA GLY A 12 -26.54 31.26 9.74
C GLY A 12 -25.42 30.39 10.31
N LEU A 13 -25.75 29.24 10.92
CA LEU A 13 -24.77 28.26 11.42
C LEU A 13 -24.64 27.02 10.52
N SER A 14 -25.42 26.94 9.44
CA SER A 14 -25.47 25.80 8.51
C SER A 14 -25.08 26.19 7.07
N THR A 15 -24.34 27.28 6.91
CA THR A 15 -23.56 27.52 5.69
C THR A 15 -22.37 26.58 5.66
N VAL A 16 -22.68 25.36 5.22
CA VAL A 16 -21.76 24.35 4.77
C VAL A 16 -20.73 25.01 3.85
N ALA A 17 -19.47 24.95 4.24
CA ALA A 17 -18.33 25.24 3.37
C ALA A 17 -18.28 24.19 2.25
N VAL A 18 -19.17 24.32 1.26
CA VAL A 18 -19.05 23.71 -0.07
C VAL A 18 -18.35 24.75 -0.93
N GLY A 19 -17.03 24.85 -0.81
CA GLY A 19 -16.33 25.93 -1.51
C GLY A 19 -14.86 26.12 -1.15
N ALA A 20 -14.11 25.04 -0.97
CA ALA A 20 -12.67 24.97 -1.23
C ALA A 20 -12.24 23.57 -0.79
N GLY A 21 -11.62 22.82 -1.70
CA GLY A 21 -10.81 21.67 -1.27
C GLY A 21 -9.78 22.13 -0.24
N PHE A 22 -9.33 21.19 0.59
CA PHE A 22 -8.36 21.32 1.68
C PHE A 22 -8.95 21.34 3.12
N THR A 23 -8.65 20.22 3.80
CA THR A 23 -8.37 20.11 5.24
C THR A 23 -9.52 20.30 6.23
N THR A 24 -10.34 19.26 6.43
CA THR A 24 -11.18 19.11 7.64
C THR A 24 -11.17 17.67 8.18
N GLY A 25 -10.05 16.96 8.03
CA GLY A 25 -9.82 15.63 8.64
C GLY A 25 -9.00 15.64 9.93
N LYS A 26 -8.61 16.81 10.46
CA LYS A 26 -7.56 16.92 11.49
C LYS A 26 -8.04 17.31 12.90
N LEU A 27 -9.32 17.14 13.22
CA LEU A 27 -9.88 17.52 14.53
C LEU A 27 -10.79 16.45 15.15
N ILE A 28 -10.39 15.19 15.04
CA ILE A 28 -10.77 14.15 16.01
C ILE A 28 -9.47 13.41 16.34
N GLY A 29 -9.11 13.38 17.63
CA GLY A 29 -7.93 12.69 18.13
C GLY A 29 -8.04 11.17 17.97
N ALA A 30 -7.85 10.68 16.75
CA ALA A 30 -7.63 9.27 16.48
C ALA A 30 -6.18 8.95 16.83
N ASN A 31 -5.97 7.91 17.66
CA ASN A 31 -4.66 7.29 17.84
C ASN A 31 -4.01 7.14 16.45
N LYS A 32 -2.86 7.78 16.27
CA LYS A 32 -2.16 7.84 14.99
C LYS A 32 -1.67 6.44 14.67
N SER A 33 -2.47 5.65 13.95
CA SER A 33 -2.05 4.34 13.47
C SER A 33 -0.89 4.59 12.51
N VAL A 34 0.31 4.12 12.86
CA VAL A 34 1.49 4.25 12.00
C VAL A 34 1.50 3.10 11.00
N TYR A 35 1.34 3.41 9.72
CA TYR A 35 1.50 2.46 8.60
C TYR A 35 2.73 2.81 7.75
N TYR A 36 3.49 1.78 7.40
CA TYR A 36 4.57 1.89 6.43
C TYR A 36 4.68 0.60 5.62
N ALA A 37 4.80 0.72 4.30
CA ALA A 37 5.02 -0.43 3.45
C ALA A 37 6.03 -0.17 2.34
N VAL A 38 6.75 -1.23 1.99
CA VAL A 38 7.70 -1.29 0.88
C VAL A 38 7.25 -2.41 -0.04
N HIS A 39 7.06 -2.09 -1.32
CA HIS A 39 6.77 -3.05 -2.38
C HIS A 39 7.92 -3.06 -3.37
N GLY A 40 8.46 -4.23 -3.67
CA GLY A 40 9.60 -4.38 -4.59
C GLY A 40 9.30 -5.38 -5.69
N PHE A 41 9.52 -5.00 -6.94
CA PHE A 41 9.73 -5.92 -8.04
C PHE A 41 11.23 -6.20 -8.10
N ILE A 42 11.65 -7.38 -7.63
CA ILE A 42 13.07 -7.66 -7.40
C ILE A 42 13.56 -8.92 -8.13
N PRO A 43 14.84 -8.98 -8.51
CA PRO A 43 15.46 -10.18 -9.05
C PRO A 43 15.55 -11.28 -7.98
N VAL A 44 15.85 -12.52 -8.40
CA VAL A 44 16.21 -13.63 -7.51
C VAL A 44 17.62 -13.40 -6.98
N ASP A 45 17.74 -12.52 -5.99
CA ASP A 45 19.02 -12.09 -5.44
C ASP A 45 18.92 -11.93 -3.92
N GLU A 46 19.58 -12.82 -3.18
CA GLU A 46 19.55 -12.83 -1.72
C GLU A 46 20.11 -11.54 -1.11
N GLN A 47 21.11 -10.93 -1.76
CA GLN A 47 21.70 -9.68 -1.29
C GLN A 47 20.67 -8.55 -1.36
N ILE A 48 19.95 -8.43 -2.47
CA ILE A 48 18.86 -7.45 -2.62
C ILE A 48 17.76 -7.68 -1.58
N ILE A 49 17.36 -8.92 -1.34
CA ILE A 49 16.35 -9.26 -0.34
C ILE A 49 16.82 -8.84 1.06
N SER A 50 18.06 -9.17 1.43
CA SER A 50 18.63 -8.82 2.75
C SER A 50 18.68 -7.31 2.96
N GLN A 51 19.11 -6.55 1.95
CA GLN A 51 19.20 -5.10 1.99
C GLN A 51 17.82 -4.46 2.09
N LEU A 52 16.81 -4.99 1.39
CA LEU A 52 15.42 -4.55 1.51
C LEU A 52 14.87 -4.76 2.92
N VAL A 53 15.06 -5.95 3.48
CA VAL A 53 14.64 -6.26 4.86
C VAL A 53 15.35 -5.33 5.85
N ALA A 54 16.65 -5.15 5.72
CA ALA A 54 17.42 -4.25 6.58
C ALA A 54 16.98 -2.79 6.45
N ALA A 55 16.76 -2.29 5.23
CA ALA A 55 16.32 -0.92 4.97
C ALA A 55 14.92 -0.68 5.57
N PHE A 56 14.01 -1.65 5.42
CA PHE A 56 12.69 -1.63 6.03
C PHE A 56 12.78 -1.61 7.56
N LYS A 57 13.53 -2.54 8.19
CA LYS A 57 13.69 -2.58 9.66
C LYS A 57 14.25 -1.28 10.23
N ASN A 58 15.27 -0.71 9.58
CA ASN A 58 15.85 0.56 10.01
C ASN A 58 14.84 1.72 9.93
N LYS A 59 13.92 1.70 8.96
CA LYS A 59 12.87 2.70 8.83
C LYS A 59 11.80 2.55 9.92
N VAL A 60 11.33 1.33 10.16
CA VAL A 60 10.23 1.08 11.12
C VAL A 60 10.70 0.93 12.56
N LYS A 61 12.00 0.74 12.80
CA LYS A 61 12.66 0.62 14.11
C LYS A 61 11.95 -0.35 15.07
N SER A 62 11.52 -1.49 14.55
CA SER A 62 10.77 -2.50 15.29
C SER A 62 11.50 -3.84 15.33
N ASN A 63 11.50 -4.49 16.50
CA ASN A 63 12.00 -5.85 16.70
C ASN A 63 10.90 -6.91 16.76
N SER A 64 9.65 -6.53 16.45
CA SER A 64 8.50 -7.45 16.44
C SER A 64 8.77 -8.69 15.59
N ILE A 65 8.20 -9.82 16.01
CA ILE A 65 8.29 -11.08 15.26
C ILE A 65 7.45 -10.92 13.98
N PRO A 66 8.03 -11.11 12.79
CA PRO A 66 7.29 -10.94 11.56
C PRO A 66 6.42 -12.15 11.24
N ALA A 67 5.27 -11.92 10.61
CA ALA A 67 4.57 -12.96 9.85
C ALA A 67 5.16 -13.04 8.44
N VAL A 68 5.60 -14.21 8.00
CA VAL A 68 6.22 -14.41 6.68
C VAL A 68 5.33 -15.28 5.81
N ILE A 69 4.94 -14.76 4.65
CA ILE A 69 4.09 -15.43 3.66
C ILE A 69 4.91 -15.61 2.37
N ALA A 70 5.58 -16.75 2.25
CA ALA A 70 6.44 -17.10 1.12
C ALA A 70 6.59 -18.63 1.00
N ASP A 71 7.19 -19.10 -0.09
CA ASP A 71 7.71 -20.48 -0.17
C ASP A 71 8.67 -20.78 1.00
N SER A 72 8.70 -22.03 1.49
CA SER A 72 9.40 -22.38 2.74
C SER A 72 10.87 -22.00 2.74
N LYS A 73 11.60 -22.24 1.63
CA LYS A 73 13.03 -21.91 1.54
C LYS A 73 13.29 -20.42 1.64
N ILE A 74 12.45 -19.62 0.97
CA ILE A 74 12.62 -18.17 0.96
C ILE A 74 12.08 -17.55 2.27
N GLY A 75 11.06 -18.16 2.86
CA GLY A 75 10.55 -17.76 4.16
C GLY A 75 11.62 -17.86 5.26
N GLU A 76 12.39 -18.94 5.28
CA GLU A 76 13.54 -19.11 6.18
C GLU A 76 14.62 -18.04 5.96
N LEU A 77 14.90 -17.72 4.70
CA LEU A 77 15.85 -16.67 4.33
C LEU A 77 15.42 -15.29 4.87
N ILE A 78 14.16 -14.91 4.66
CA ILE A 78 13.60 -13.64 5.15
C ILE A 78 13.66 -13.58 6.68
N ASN A 79 13.29 -14.67 7.37
CA ASN A 79 13.38 -14.76 8.82
C ASN A 79 14.81 -14.53 9.32
N ARG A 80 15.79 -15.15 8.66
CA ARG A 80 17.22 -14.98 8.99
C ARG A 80 17.65 -13.52 8.84
N PHE A 81 17.30 -12.87 7.72
CA PHE A 81 17.64 -11.47 7.49
C PHE A 81 16.93 -10.52 8.46
N ASP A 82 15.68 -10.80 8.83
CA ASP A 82 14.96 -10.01 9.83
C ASP A 82 15.65 -10.09 11.20
N MET A 83 16.07 -11.29 11.61
CA MET A 83 16.79 -11.51 12.87
C MET A 83 18.14 -10.81 12.89
N GLN A 84 18.92 -10.91 11.81
CA GLN A 84 20.22 -10.25 11.67
C GLN A 84 20.10 -8.71 11.68
N SER A 85 18.95 -8.18 11.26
CA SER A 85 18.69 -6.74 11.18
C SER A 85 18.15 -6.15 12.49
N ARG A 86 18.00 -6.94 13.56
CA ARG A 86 17.55 -6.44 14.87
C ARG A 86 18.60 -5.56 15.52
N LYS A 87 18.14 -4.52 16.23
CA LYS A 87 19.00 -3.60 16.97
C LYS A 87 18.40 -3.30 18.34
N ASN A 88 19.24 -3.17 19.35
CA ASN A 88 18.79 -2.87 20.73
C ASN A 88 18.10 -1.50 20.85
N SER A 89 18.38 -0.57 19.92
CA SER A 89 17.76 0.76 19.87
C SER A 89 16.37 0.79 19.22
N PHE A 90 15.86 -0.35 18.73
CA PHE A 90 14.53 -0.45 18.13
C PHE A 90 13.48 -0.69 19.20
N SER A 91 12.49 0.21 19.28
CA SER A 91 11.48 0.25 20.34
C SER A 91 10.04 0.14 19.85
N ASN A 92 9.83 0.14 18.54
CA ASN A 92 8.48 0.17 17.97
C ASN A 92 7.83 -1.23 18.01
N ASN A 93 6.56 -1.29 18.41
CA ASN A 93 5.86 -2.54 18.75
C ASN A 93 4.71 -2.89 17.79
N GLY A 94 4.70 -2.35 16.57
CA GLY A 94 3.70 -2.70 15.56
C GLY A 94 3.91 -4.10 14.96
N ASN A 95 2.94 -4.51 14.14
CA ASN A 95 2.99 -5.79 13.45
C ASN A 95 3.83 -5.67 12.17
N ILE A 96 4.68 -6.66 11.91
CA ILE A 96 5.47 -6.76 10.69
C ILE A 96 4.96 -7.94 9.85
N ILE A 97 4.74 -7.72 8.57
CA ILE A 97 4.41 -8.78 7.61
C ILE A 97 5.36 -8.70 6.43
N TYR A 98 6.01 -9.81 6.09
CA TYR A 98 6.74 -9.99 4.85
C TYR A 98 5.96 -10.92 3.92
N ARG A 99 5.84 -10.55 2.65
CA ARG A 99 5.30 -11.40 1.59
C ARG A 99 6.28 -11.44 0.44
N LEU A 100 6.51 -12.64 -0.10
CA LEU A 100 7.29 -12.80 -1.32
C LEU A 100 6.57 -13.79 -2.23
N LYS A 101 6.27 -13.34 -3.46
CA LYS A 101 5.60 -14.15 -4.47
C LYS A 101 6.42 -14.16 -5.76
N ARG A 102 6.56 -15.32 -6.40
CA ARG A 102 7.15 -15.42 -7.74
C ARG A 102 6.20 -14.82 -8.78
N LEU A 103 6.75 -14.06 -9.71
CA LEU A 103 6.03 -13.48 -10.83
C LEU A 103 5.94 -14.50 -11.96
N ASP A 104 4.79 -14.53 -12.64
CA ASP A 104 4.57 -15.42 -13.79
C ASP A 104 5.32 -14.94 -15.05
N LYS A 105 5.79 -13.69 -15.04
CA LYS A 105 6.56 -13.06 -16.11
C LYS A 105 7.64 -12.16 -15.55
N GLN A 106 8.77 -12.08 -16.24
CA GLN A 106 9.80 -11.11 -15.92
C GLN A 106 9.33 -9.69 -16.26
N VAL A 107 9.47 -8.79 -15.30
CA VAL A 107 9.13 -7.36 -15.44
C VAL A 107 10.35 -6.51 -15.08
N ASP A 108 10.32 -5.20 -15.33
CA ASP A 108 11.41 -4.33 -14.87
C ASP A 108 11.41 -4.23 -13.34
N SER A 109 12.60 -4.28 -12.74
CA SER A 109 12.75 -4.13 -11.29
C SER A 109 12.50 -2.69 -10.85
N ASP A 110 11.79 -2.52 -9.74
CA ASP A 110 11.54 -1.23 -9.10
C ASP A 110 11.15 -1.41 -7.62
N ILE A 111 11.29 -0.33 -6.84
CA ILE A 111 10.83 -0.26 -5.44
C ILE A 111 9.85 0.90 -5.28
N ILE A 112 8.76 0.63 -4.58
CA ILE A 112 7.64 1.52 -4.32
C ILE A 112 7.42 1.54 -2.81
N ILE A 113 7.07 2.70 -2.26
CA ILE A 113 6.76 2.87 -0.84
C ILE A 113 5.39 3.52 -0.67
N SER A 114 4.75 3.22 0.46
CA SER A 114 3.52 3.87 0.92
C SER A 114 3.54 4.04 2.44
N ASP A 115 2.96 5.11 2.95
CA ASP A 115 2.79 5.39 4.38
C ASP A 115 1.47 6.13 4.66
N ASP A 116 1.21 6.49 5.93
CA ASP A 116 -0.04 7.18 6.31
C ASP A 116 -0.25 8.54 5.62
N ASN A 117 0.81 9.21 5.22
CA ASN A 117 0.74 10.54 4.59
C ASN A 117 0.74 10.43 3.06
N ASN A 118 1.32 9.36 2.53
CA ASN A 118 1.50 9.11 1.12
C ASN A 118 1.00 7.70 0.81
N SER A 119 -0.30 7.59 0.58
CA SER A 119 -0.94 6.35 0.12
C SER A 119 -0.34 5.87 -1.21
N VAL A 120 0.16 6.80 -2.05
CA VAL A 120 0.79 6.41 -3.30
C VAL A 120 2.06 7.18 -3.66
N PHE A 121 3.15 6.43 -3.79
CA PHE A 121 4.44 6.76 -4.41
C PHE A 121 4.86 8.24 -4.27
N SER A 122 5.59 8.53 -3.19
CA SER A 122 6.38 9.74 -3.05
C SER A 122 7.86 9.39 -3.15
N LEU A 123 8.55 9.96 -4.15
CA LEU A 123 10.00 9.83 -4.31
C LEU A 123 10.76 10.44 -3.12
N ASN A 124 10.13 11.36 -2.42
CA ASN A 124 10.74 12.16 -1.35
C ASN A 124 10.82 11.39 -0.02
N ASP A 125 10.13 10.25 0.11
CA ASP A 125 10.03 9.49 1.35
C ASP A 125 10.97 8.27 1.42
N LEU A 126 11.74 8.03 0.35
CA LEU A 126 12.77 7.00 0.32
C LEU A 126 13.92 7.42 1.24
N ASN A 127 14.25 6.57 2.21
CA ASN A 127 15.51 6.74 2.93
C ASN A 127 16.69 6.49 1.99
N HIS A 128 17.87 6.98 2.35
CA HIS A 128 19.08 6.85 1.52
C HIS A 128 19.35 5.39 1.08
N SER A 129 19.08 4.44 1.97
CA SER A 129 19.23 3.00 1.69
C SER A 129 18.31 2.51 0.58
N LEU A 130 17.03 2.86 0.61
CA LEU A 130 16.06 2.48 -0.43
C LEU A 130 16.33 3.21 -1.76
N THR A 131 16.79 4.45 -1.72
CA THR A 131 17.22 5.18 -2.93
C THR A 131 18.40 4.49 -3.60
N SER A 132 19.38 4.04 -2.82
CA SER A 132 20.56 3.33 -3.33
C SER A 132 20.17 1.98 -3.94
N LEU A 133 19.38 1.19 -3.21
CA LEU A 133 18.81 -0.08 -3.68
C LEU A 133 18.06 0.08 -5.00
N ARG A 134 17.19 1.10 -5.08
CA ARG A 134 16.40 1.35 -6.28
C ARG A 134 17.28 1.69 -7.49
N SER A 135 18.39 2.40 -7.28
CA SER A 135 19.35 2.69 -8.34
C SER A 135 20.08 1.44 -8.84
N GLU A 136 20.39 0.50 -7.94
CA GLU A 136 21.00 -0.79 -8.28
C GLU A 136 20.05 -1.72 -9.04
N LEU A 137 18.75 -1.63 -8.76
CA LEU A 137 17.71 -2.37 -9.47
C LEU A 137 17.49 -1.86 -10.90
N LYS A 138 17.97 -0.66 -11.23
CA LYS A 138 17.76 -0.06 -12.54
C LYS A 138 18.34 -0.97 -13.62
N HIS A 139 17.51 -1.31 -14.62
CA HIS A 139 17.83 -2.23 -15.73
C HIS A 139 17.90 -3.72 -15.38
N ARG A 140 17.62 -4.13 -14.13
CA ARG A 140 17.45 -5.54 -13.77
C ARG A 140 16.01 -6.00 -14.05
N LYS A 141 15.85 -7.30 -14.27
CA LYS A 141 14.53 -7.93 -14.40
C LYS A 141 14.12 -8.55 -13.07
N ALA A 142 12.87 -8.32 -12.69
CA ALA A 142 12.26 -8.86 -11.51
C ALA A 142 11.63 -10.23 -11.79
N GLU A 143 11.82 -11.14 -10.86
CA GLU A 143 11.17 -12.44 -10.80
C GLU A 143 10.31 -12.60 -9.53
N PHE A 144 10.52 -11.73 -8.54
CA PHE A 144 9.71 -11.71 -7.32
C PHE A 144 8.98 -10.38 -7.14
N PHE A 145 7.80 -10.49 -6.57
CA PHE A 145 7.12 -9.39 -5.91
C PHE A 145 7.27 -9.53 -4.39
N PHE A 146 8.04 -8.61 -3.82
CA PHE A 146 8.28 -8.47 -2.39
C PHE A 146 7.37 -7.42 -1.79
N THR A 147 6.87 -7.67 -0.59
CA THR A 147 6.14 -6.69 0.21
C THR A 147 6.57 -6.81 1.67
N ALA A 148 6.94 -5.69 2.27
CA ALA A 148 7.14 -5.55 3.71
C ALA A 148 6.15 -4.51 4.24
N GLU A 149 5.39 -4.86 5.27
CA GLU A 149 4.39 -3.97 5.87
C GLU A 149 4.61 -3.86 7.38
N TYR A 150 4.48 -2.65 7.90
CA TYR A 150 4.44 -2.33 9.31
C TYR A 150 3.14 -1.60 9.62
N LYS A 151 2.47 -2.01 10.69
CA LYS A 151 1.24 -1.35 11.16
C LYS A 151 1.17 -1.31 12.68
N GLU A 152 1.02 -0.11 13.24
CA GLU A 152 0.62 0.11 14.63
C GLU A 152 -0.90 0.08 14.71
N SER A 153 -1.47 -1.10 14.95
CA SER A 153 -2.89 -1.27 15.30
C SER A 153 -3.15 -2.64 15.93
N ASP A 154 -4.11 -2.71 16.85
CA ASP A 154 -4.60 -3.94 17.47
C ASP A 154 -5.07 -4.96 16.42
N LEU A 155 -4.41 -6.13 16.41
CA LEU A 155 -4.74 -7.33 15.60
C LEU A 155 -6.23 -7.71 15.69
N LEU A 156 -6.90 -7.33 16.77
CA LEU A 156 -8.32 -7.57 17.01
C LEU A 156 -9.22 -6.81 16.03
N SER A 157 -8.88 -5.58 15.65
CA SER A 157 -9.71 -4.78 14.71
C SER A 157 -9.76 -5.38 13.29
N SER A 158 -8.72 -6.10 12.86
CA SER A 158 -8.69 -6.82 11.57
C SER A 158 -9.41 -8.17 11.60
N LEU A 159 -9.63 -8.76 12.78
CA LEU A 159 -10.39 -10.00 12.94
C LEU A 159 -11.91 -9.75 13.05
N PHE A 160 -12.31 -8.56 13.48
CA PHE A 160 -13.74 -8.17 13.65
C PHE A 160 -14.32 -7.37 12.49
N ASN A 161 -13.53 -6.96 11.51
CA ASN A 161 -14.05 -6.37 10.27
C ASN A 161 -14.55 -7.49 9.34
N SER A 162 -15.87 -7.67 9.36
CA SER A 162 -16.77 -8.45 8.50
C SER A 162 -16.14 -9.35 7.42
N ASN A 163 -16.68 -10.56 7.27
CA ASN A 163 -16.46 -11.54 6.17
C ASN A 163 -16.55 -11.01 4.71
N LYS A 164 -16.72 -9.70 4.48
CA LYS A 164 -16.78 -9.07 3.17
C LYS A 164 -15.43 -8.46 2.84
N LYS A 165 -14.75 -9.05 1.86
CA LYS A 165 -13.50 -8.50 1.32
C LYS A 165 -13.81 -7.26 0.49
N GLU A 166 -13.03 -6.22 0.69
CA GLU A 166 -13.15 -4.98 -0.09
C GLU A 166 -11.83 -4.64 -0.76
N ILE A 167 -11.92 -4.00 -1.91
CA ILE A 167 -10.81 -3.33 -2.55
C ILE A 167 -10.83 -1.87 -2.16
N VAL A 168 -9.74 -1.40 -1.60
CA VAL A 168 -9.44 0.01 -1.41
C VAL A 168 -8.58 0.48 -2.57
N ILE A 169 -9.04 1.52 -3.28
CA ILE A 169 -8.34 2.12 -4.41
C ILE A 169 -7.89 3.51 -4.01
N GLU A 170 -6.60 3.78 -4.16
CA GLU A 170 -5.99 5.06 -3.83
C GLU A 170 -5.16 5.58 -5.00
N ASN A 171 -5.13 6.90 -5.15
CA ASN A 171 -4.22 7.59 -6.06
C ASN A 171 -3.51 8.75 -5.35
N GLU A 172 -2.75 9.56 -6.08
CA GLU A 172 -2.04 10.72 -5.52
C GLU A 172 -2.94 11.78 -4.85
N LYS A 173 -4.26 11.74 -5.09
CA LYS A 173 -5.25 12.62 -4.46
C LYS A 173 -5.88 12.01 -3.20
N GLY A 174 -5.51 10.78 -2.84
CA GLY A 174 -6.03 10.04 -1.69
C GLY A 174 -6.94 8.88 -2.09
N LEU A 175 -7.89 8.55 -1.21
CA LEU A 175 -8.86 7.48 -1.45
C LEU A 175 -9.74 7.82 -2.66
N VAL A 176 -9.71 6.95 -3.67
CA VAL A 176 -10.54 7.04 -4.87
C VAL A 176 -11.87 6.33 -4.65
N ASP A 177 -11.82 5.07 -4.18
CA ASP A 177 -13.01 4.25 -3.99
C ASP A 177 -12.76 3.07 -3.03
N ARG A 178 -13.85 2.49 -2.53
CA ARG A 178 -13.89 1.25 -1.74
C ARG A 178 -14.99 0.35 -2.30
N ILE A 179 -14.58 -0.76 -2.92
CA ILE A 179 -15.46 -1.59 -3.73
C ILE A 179 -15.46 -3.02 -3.18
N SER A 180 -16.64 -3.60 -3.00
CA SER A 180 -16.75 -5.01 -2.58
C SER A 180 -16.16 -5.95 -3.64
N LEU A 181 -15.32 -6.88 -3.19
CA LEU A 181 -14.65 -7.87 -4.05
C LEU A 181 -15.63 -8.98 -4.51
N ASP A 182 -16.77 -9.13 -3.84
CA ASP A 182 -17.80 -10.13 -4.13
C ASP A 182 -18.64 -9.79 -5.37
N LYS A 183 -18.49 -8.58 -5.91
CA LYS A 183 -19.21 -8.10 -7.08
C LYS A 183 -18.29 -8.02 -8.29
N ASN A 184 -18.85 -8.24 -9.46
CA ASN A 184 -18.12 -8.13 -10.72
C ASN A 184 -18.19 -6.69 -11.27
N TYR A 185 -17.04 -6.15 -11.63
CA TYR A 185 -16.89 -4.84 -12.26
C TYR A 185 -15.96 -4.96 -13.46
N SER A 186 -16.40 -4.53 -14.64
CA SER A 186 -15.64 -4.73 -15.88
C SER A 186 -14.62 -3.62 -16.19
N ASN A 187 -14.84 -2.39 -15.71
CA ASN A 187 -14.04 -1.24 -16.12
C ASN A 187 -14.09 -0.08 -15.09
N ILE A 188 -13.36 -0.24 -13.97
CA ILE A 188 -13.14 0.84 -13.00
C ILE A 188 -11.94 1.66 -13.48
N LEU A 189 -12.15 2.92 -13.83
CA LEU A 189 -11.10 3.80 -14.34
C LEU A 189 -10.55 4.71 -13.25
N ILE A 190 -9.24 4.62 -13.02
CA ILE A 190 -8.54 5.33 -11.95
C ILE A 190 -7.60 6.35 -12.58
N ASP A 191 -7.76 7.62 -12.25
CA ASP A 191 -6.91 8.69 -12.77
C ASP A 191 -5.50 8.65 -12.16
N GLY A 192 -4.49 8.87 -13.00
CA GLY A 192 -3.09 9.02 -12.61
C GLY A 192 -2.31 9.92 -13.58
N PRO A 193 -1.09 10.36 -13.22
CA PRO A 193 -0.31 11.34 -13.97
C PRO A 193 0.13 10.88 -15.37
N GLN A 194 0.25 9.58 -15.65
CA GLN A 194 0.53 9.05 -16.99
C GLN A 194 -0.75 8.60 -17.72
N GLY A 195 -1.92 8.94 -17.15
CA GLY A 195 -3.25 8.62 -17.65
C GLY A 195 -3.99 7.57 -16.83
N LYS A 196 -5.10 7.08 -17.38
CA LYS A 196 -6.03 6.20 -16.64
C LYS A 196 -5.49 4.77 -16.50
N THR A 197 -5.71 4.19 -15.33
CA THR A 197 -5.52 2.76 -15.02
C THR A 197 -6.90 2.10 -14.92
N GLY A 198 -7.18 1.11 -15.76
CA GLY A 198 -8.43 0.36 -15.73
C GLY A 198 -8.30 -0.92 -14.92
N LEU A 199 -9.15 -1.07 -13.93
CA LEU A 199 -9.26 -2.19 -13.02
C LEU A 199 -10.53 -3.00 -13.34
N LYS A 200 -10.39 -4.32 -13.39
CA LYS A 200 -11.46 -5.30 -13.49
C LYS A 200 -11.53 -6.07 -12.18
N ILE A 201 -12.73 -6.34 -11.70
CA ILE A 201 -13.01 -7.25 -10.58
C ILE A 201 -13.90 -8.35 -11.12
N GLU A 202 -13.44 -9.60 -11.04
CA GLU A 202 -14.20 -10.76 -11.52
C GLU A 202 -13.94 -11.95 -10.61
N ASN A 203 -15.00 -12.61 -10.15
CA ASN A 203 -14.92 -13.83 -9.33
C ASN A 203 -14.04 -13.67 -8.08
N GLY A 204 -14.12 -12.52 -7.41
CA GLY A 204 -13.31 -12.25 -6.23
C GLY A 204 -11.85 -11.88 -6.53
N ILE A 205 -11.50 -11.59 -7.79
CA ILE A 205 -10.13 -11.28 -8.22
C ILE A 205 -10.11 -9.88 -8.85
N ALA A 206 -9.27 -9.02 -8.29
CA ALA A 206 -8.92 -7.72 -8.86
C ALA A 206 -7.74 -7.87 -9.82
N GLN A 207 -7.84 -7.25 -11.00
CA GLN A 207 -6.75 -7.20 -11.97
C GLN A 207 -6.78 -5.90 -12.78
N VAL A 208 -5.61 -5.29 -12.99
CA VAL A 208 -5.49 -4.17 -13.92
C VAL A 208 -5.51 -4.69 -15.35
N HIS A 209 -6.55 -4.35 -16.12
CA HIS A 209 -6.67 -4.74 -17.54
C HIS A 209 -6.08 -3.68 -18.47
N THR A 210 -6.05 -2.40 -18.07
CA THR A 210 -5.45 -1.32 -18.85
C THR A 210 -4.60 -0.39 -18.00
N SER A 211 -3.47 0.05 -18.55
CA SER A 211 -2.61 1.07 -17.98
C SER A 211 -1.80 1.68 -19.10
N ARG A 212 -1.67 3.01 -19.05
CA ARG A 212 -0.89 3.82 -19.99
C ARG A 212 0.58 3.96 -19.59
N CYS A 213 0.99 3.41 -18.44
CA CYS A 213 2.39 3.45 -18.04
C CYS A 213 3.27 2.58 -18.95
N ARG A 214 4.48 3.08 -19.26
CA ARG A 214 5.44 2.43 -20.19
C ARG A 214 5.70 0.96 -19.86
N HIS A 215 5.90 0.64 -18.58
CA HIS A 215 6.31 -0.69 -18.14
C HIS A 215 5.14 -1.65 -17.88
N GLY A 216 3.91 -1.14 -17.73
CA GLY A 216 2.71 -1.97 -17.58
C GLY A 216 2.69 -2.95 -16.40
N ILE A 217 3.60 -2.83 -15.43
CA ILE A 217 3.87 -3.85 -14.40
C ILE A 217 2.60 -4.25 -13.64
N CYS A 218 1.76 -3.27 -13.29
CA CYS A 218 0.50 -3.49 -12.57
C CYS A 218 -0.47 -4.45 -13.27
N LYS A 219 -0.39 -4.61 -14.60
CA LYS A 219 -1.23 -5.54 -15.38
C LYS A 219 -0.94 -7.01 -15.09
N HIS A 220 0.24 -7.29 -14.54
CA HIS A 220 0.71 -8.64 -14.25
C HIS A 220 0.46 -9.06 -12.80
N SER A 221 -0.10 -8.18 -11.99
CA SER A 221 -0.47 -8.47 -10.60
C SER A 221 -1.97 -8.70 -10.49
N ILE A 222 -2.34 -9.64 -9.62
CA ILE A 222 -3.72 -9.88 -9.21
C ILE A 222 -3.83 -9.72 -7.69
N ALA A 223 -5.01 -9.33 -7.21
CA ALA A 223 -5.30 -9.25 -5.79
C ALA A 223 -6.65 -9.90 -5.46
N SER A 224 -6.64 -10.90 -4.58
CA SER A 224 -7.84 -11.69 -4.22
C SER A 224 -7.95 -12.05 -2.73
N ALA A 225 -6.85 -11.92 -1.99
CA ALA A 225 -6.80 -12.16 -0.55
C ALA A 225 -6.43 -10.87 0.21
N SER A 226 -6.92 -10.72 1.44
CA SER A 226 -6.58 -9.57 2.29
C SER A 226 -5.07 -9.38 2.41
N GLY A 227 -4.63 -8.13 2.25
CA GLY A 227 -3.22 -7.76 2.15
C GLY A 227 -2.59 -7.98 0.76
N ASN A 228 -3.32 -8.51 -0.24
CA ASN A 228 -2.85 -8.46 -1.63
C ASN A 228 -2.95 -7.04 -2.17
N ILE A 229 -1.97 -6.67 -2.97
CA ILE A 229 -1.79 -5.31 -3.48
C ILE A 229 -1.46 -5.34 -4.96
N ILE A 230 -2.03 -4.40 -5.72
CA ILE A 230 -1.60 -4.04 -7.06
C ILE A 230 -1.13 -2.59 -7.03
N ALA A 231 0.13 -2.36 -7.38
CA ALA A 231 0.73 -1.03 -7.41
C ALA A 231 1.09 -0.64 -8.85
N CYS A 232 0.69 0.57 -9.25
CA CYS A 232 1.09 1.19 -10.51
C CYS A 232 1.86 2.48 -10.23
N ALA A 233 3.16 2.37 -9.92
CA ALA A 233 4.00 3.51 -9.55
C ALA A 233 3.96 4.68 -10.54
N PRO A 234 4.09 4.50 -11.87
CA PRO A 234 4.08 5.65 -12.79
C PRO A 234 2.74 6.39 -12.83
N ASN A 235 1.62 5.70 -12.57
CA ASN A 235 0.30 6.33 -12.44
C ASN A 235 -0.05 6.68 -11.00
N LYS A 236 0.85 6.46 -10.06
CA LYS A 236 0.60 6.62 -8.63
C LYS A 236 -0.78 6.08 -8.23
N VAL A 237 -1.05 4.82 -8.58
CA VAL A 237 -2.25 4.08 -8.14
C VAL A 237 -1.85 2.91 -7.25
N LEU A 238 -2.55 2.77 -6.12
CA LEU A 238 -2.45 1.62 -5.21
C LEU A 238 -3.84 0.99 -5.06
N ILE A 239 -3.90 -0.34 -5.18
CA ILE A 239 -5.12 -1.11 -5.04
C ILE A 239 -4.84 -2.19 -3.99
N LYS A 240 -5.60 -2.21 -2.90
CA LYS A 240 -5.38 -3.12 -1.77
C LYS A 240 -6.65 -3.88 -1.42
N VAL A 241 -6.54 -5.19 -1.21
CA VAL A 241 -7.63 -5.97 -0.62
C VAL A 241 -7.54 -5.86 0.91
N VAL A 242 -8.63 -5.44 1.54
CA VAL A 242 -8.79 -5.39 3.01
C VAL A 242 -9.82 -6.42 3.44
#